data_AF-A0A0U5H8M1-F1
#
_entry.id   AF-A0A0U5H8M1-F1
#
_cell.length_a   1.000
_cell.length_b   1.000
_cell.length_c   1.000
_cell.angle_alpha   90.00
_cell.angle_beta   90.00
_cell.angle_gamma   90.00
#
_symmetry.space_group_name_H-M   'P 1'
#
loop_
_entity.id
_entity.type
_entity.pdbx_description
1 polymer ?
#
loop_
_entity_poly.entity_id
_entity_poly.type
_entity_poly.pdbx_seq_one_letter_code
_entity_poly.pdbx_strand_id
1 'polypeptide(L)'
;MLSLGASHCSLTAPNGAQYGPVAIAHRGKALKALSAVLAKGDDSTVAEMDGALATCYTLTFQAHHMSDGVVDFAVMVRGCGLVTQWYLQQRRDSAIFPIQSNDNTIQMITSWLPWEPQHIQDEDKIISCIAALDSLQPFLQSPAHHAFYNALRLAYQAMVMSHRDAFTRLSMIYVTWGLMDNVEFLTFIAPGNHVSRALFVHYILVDSFLLPVHTEIGRARNLKYGGGHFMIYRWAETVYAGLPESLQELVVDTLRVLAVHLLSEVATHRENFPMWLHHIPAFMEWARKRIPPEEMVLYNVE
;
A
#
# COMPACT_ATOMS: atom_id res chain seq x y z
N MET A 1 -18.59 -2.37 -3.13
CA MET A 1 -18.18 -2.00 -4.50
C MET A 1 -18.54 -0.56 -4.89
N LEU A 2 -19.76 -0.07 -4.61
CA LEU A 2 -20.16 1.32 -4.95
C LEU A 2 -19.22 2.39 -4.36
N SER A 3 -18.72 2.18 -3.13
CA SER A 3 -17.76 3.08 -2.50
C SER A 3 -16.44 3.18 -3.28
N LEU A 4 -15.89 2.04 -3.73
CA LEU A 4 -14.70 1.96 -4.58
C LEU A 4 -14.93 2.65 -5.92
N GLY A 5 -16.05 2.35 -6.61
CA GLY A 5 -16.40 2.98 -7.89
C GLY A 5 -16.52 4.50 -7.78
N ALA A 6 -17.23 5.00 -6.76
CA ALA A 6 -17.32 6.43 -6.50
C ALA A 6 -15.97 7.08 -6.17
N SER A 7 -15.10 6.38 -5.42
CA SER A 7 -13.74 6.87 -5.13
C SER A 7 -12.90 6.95 -6.41
N HIS A 8 -12.98 5.95 -7.29
CA HIS A 8 -12.34 5.99 -8.60
C HIS A 8 -12.86 7.16 -9.45
N CYS A 9 -14.18 7.31 -9.57
CA CYS A 9 -14.79 8.43 -10.30
C CYS A 9 -14.40 9.79 -9.70
N SER A 10 -14.18 9.88 -8.39
CA SER A 10 -13.72 11.12 -7.75
C SER A 10 -12.34 11.56 -8.22
N LEU A 11 -11.51 10.61 -8.66
CA LEU A 11 -10.16 10.86 -9.16
C LEU A 11 -10.11 10.99 -10.68
N THR A 12 -10.98 10.30 -11.42
CA THR A 12 -10.84 10.19 -12.88
C THR A 12 -11.88 10.97 -13.68
N ALA A 13 -13.01 11.35 -13.08
CA ALA A 13 -14.05 12.09 -13.78
C ALA A 13 -13.80 13.61 -13.75
N PRO A 14 -14.15 14.36 -14.81
CA PRO A 14 -14.04 15.83 -14.84
C PRO A 14 -14.75 16.55 -13.69
N ASN A 15 -15.88 16.01 -13.22
CA ASN A 15 -16.64 16.52 -12.07
C ASN A 15 -16.44 15.62 -10.83
N GLY A 16 -15.21 15.12 -10.62
CA GLY A 16 -14.88 14.11 -9.60
C GLY A 16 -15.35 14.47 -8.18
N ALA A 17 -15.30 15.75 -7.80
CA ALA A 17 -15.66 16.22 -6.47
C ALA A 17 -17.07 15.79 -6.01
N GLN A 18 -18.04 15.65 -6.92
CA GLN A 18 -19.41 15.25 -6.59
C GLN A 18 -19.51 13.80 -6.07
N TYR A 19 -18.52 12.95 -6.38
CA TYR A 19 -18.53 11.54 -5.99
C TYR A 19 -17.95 11.31 -4.59
N GLY A 20 -17.23 12.27 -4.01
CA GLY A 20 -16.62 12.16 -2.68
C GLY A 20 -17.64 11.84 -1.57
N PRO A 21 -18.73 12.62 -1.41
CA PRO A 21 -19.76 12.34 -0.41
C PRO A 21 -20.43 10.97 -0.58
N VAL A 22 -20.65 10.57 -1.84
CA VAL A 22 -21.25 9.27 -2.18
C VAL A 22 -20.31 8.11 -1.82
N ALA A 23 -19.01 8.26 -2.08
CA ALA A 23 -17.99 7.29 -1.72
C ALA A 23 -17.95 7.05 -0.20
N ILE A 24 -17.97 8.13 0.60
CA ILE A 24 -17.99 8.08 2.07
C ILE A 24 -19.27 7.40 2.57
N ALA A 25 -20.43 7.80 2.05
CA ALA A 25 -21.71 7.23 2.46
C ALA A 25 -21.78 5.72 2.20
N HIS A 26 -21.32 5.26 1.04
CA HIS A 26 -21.28 3.82 0.75
C HIS A 26 -20.21 3.07 1.55
N ARG A 27 -19.06 3.70 1.86
CA ARG A 27 -18.03 3.11 2.73
C ARG A 27 -18.59 2.85 4.12
N GLY A 28 -19.28 3.82 4.72
CA GLY A 28 -19.91 3.66 6.03
C GLY A 28 -20.94 2.52 6.07
N LYS A 29 -21.77 2.39 5.01
CA LYS A 29 -22.71 1.27 4.88
C LYS A 29 -21.99 -0.09 4.78
N ALA A 30 -20.93 -0.16 3.99
CA ALA A 30 -20.14 -1.38 3.82
C ALA A 30 -19.47 -1.82 5.13
N LEU A 31 -18.86 -0.88 5.86
CA LEU A 31 -18.24 -1.14 7.16
C LEU A 31 -19.27 -1.64 8.18
N LYS A 32 -20.45 -0.99 8.25
CA LYS A 32 -21.54 -1.43 9.15
C LYS A 32 -21.99 -2.86 8.84
N ALA A 33 -22.17 -3.19 7.56
CA ALA A 33 -22.56 -4.54 7.13
C ALA A 33 -21.47 -5.56 7.43
N LEU A 34 -20.20 -5.23 7.16
CA LEU A 34 -19.05 -6.07 7.48
C LEU A 34 -18.97 -6.38 8.97
N SER A 35 -19.08 -5.35 9.83
CA SER A 35 -19.10 -5.54 11.28
C SER A 35 -20.24 -6.44 11.76
N ALA A 36 -21.43 -6.33 11.14
CA ALA A 36 -22.56 -7.19 11.47
C ALA A 36 -22.31 -8.66 11.11
N VAL A 37 -21.64 -8.94 9.99
CA VAL A 37 -21.23 -10.31 9.63
C VAL A 37 -20.17 -10.82 10.59
N LEU A 38 -19.11 -10.04 10.84
CA LEU A 38 -18.04 -10.46 11.75
C LEU A 38 -18.54 -10.74 13.17
N ALA A 39 -19.53 -9.99 13.64
CA ALA A 39 -20.16 -10.19 14.95
C ALA A 39 -20.93 -11.51 15.07
N LYS A 40 -21.35 -12.12 13.96
CA LYS A 40 -21.99 -13.45 13.97
C LYS A 40 -20.98 -14.57 14.24
N GLY A 41 -19.69 -14.35 13.97
CA GLY A 41 -18.67 -15.38 14.12
C GLY A 41 -19.08 -16.67 13.43
N ASP A 42 -19.01 -17.78 14.16
CA ASP A 42 -19.24 -19.13 13.63
C ASP A 42 -20.64 -19.38 13.02
N ASP A 43 -21.63 -18.57 13.39
CA ASP A 43 -23.00 -18.64 12.87
C ASP A 43 -23.15 -18.05 11.45
N SER A 44 -22.09 -17.45 10.90
CA SER A 44 -22.14 -16.89 9.55
C SER A 44 -22.23 -17.98 8.50
N THR A 45 -23.02 -17.75 7.46
CA THR A 45 -23.06 -18.61 6.27
C THR A 45 -21.85 -18.39 5.38
N VAL A 46 -21.52 -19.36 4.51
CA VAL A 46 -20.43 -19.22 3.52
C VAL A 46 -20.64 -18.00 2.62
N ALA A 47 -21.88 -17.71 2.23
CA ALA A 47 -22.20 -16.53 1.42
C ALA A 47 -21.91 -15.20 2.16
N GLU A 48 -22.12 -15.17 3.48
CA GLU A 48 -21.79 -14.00 4.30
C GLU A 48 -20.28 -13.86 4.47
N MET A 49 -19.56 -14.96 4.65
CA MET A 49 -18.09 -14.97 4.66
C MET A 49 -17.53 -14.48 3.31
N ASP A 50 -18.11 -14.93 2.19
CA ASP A 50 -17.74 -14.53 0.84
C ASP A 50 -17.95 -13.02 0.66
N GLY A 51 -19.10 -12.53 1.13
CA GLY A 51 -19.43 -11.10 1.17
C GLY A 51 -18.47 -10.30 2.04
N ALA A 52 -18.05 -10.83 3.19
CA ALA A 52 -17.10 -10.18 4.09
C ALA A 52 -15.71 -10.06 3.42
N LEU A 53 -15.19 -11.14 2.83
CA LEU A 53 -13.90 -11.13 2.14
C LEU A 53 -13.91 -10.20 0.92
N ALA A 54 -14.96 -10.26 0.11
CA ALA A 54 -15.16 -9.35 -1.03
C ALA A 54 -15.20 -7.87 -0.58
N THR A 55 -15.83 -7.61 0.58
CA THR A 55 -15.88 -6.27 1.16
C THR A 55 -14.51 -5.82 1.63
N CYS A 56 -13.73 -6.66 2.33
CA CYS A 56 -12.36 -6.34 2.73
C CYS A 56 -11.51 -5.98 1.51
N TYR A 57 -11.46 -6.83 0.47
CA TYR A 57 -10.71 -6.52 -0.76
C TYR A 57 -11.16 -5.21 -1.41
N THR A 58 -12.47 -4.98 -1.51
CA THR A 58 -13.01 -3.74 -2.08
C THR A 58 -12.54 -2.52 -1.29
N LEU A 59 -12.58 -2.58 0.05
CA LEU A 59 -12.20 -1.48 0.92
C LEU A 59 -10.68 -1.26 0.94
N THR A 60 -9.88 -2.31 0.76
CA THR A 60 -8.42 -2.25 0.53
C THR A 60 -8.09 -1.46 -0.73
N PHE A 61 -8.73 -1.78 -1.86
CA PHE A 61 -8.53 -1.00 -3.09
C PHE A 61 -9.12 0.41 -2.99
N GLN A 62 -10.18 0.60 -2.21
CA GLN A 62 -10.73 1.94 -1.98
C GLN A 62 -9.74 2.81 -1.21
N ALA A 63 -9.06 2.25 -0.21
CA ALA A 63 -8.09 2.98 0.60
C ALA A 63 -6.97 3.59 -0.27
N HIS A 64 -6.53 2.90 -1.33
CA HIS A 64 -5.57 3.44 -2.31
C HIS A 64 -6.04 4.72 -3.01
N HIS A 65 -7.35 4.93 -3.15
CA HIS A 65 -7.89 6.16 -3.73
C HIS A 65 -7.97 7.33 -2.74
N MET A 66 -7.88 7.05 -1.43
CA MET A 66 -7.97 8.05 -0.36
C MET A 66 -6.61 8.71 -0.11
N SER A 67 -6.57 10.01 0.17
CA SER A 67 -5.32 10.75 0.45
C SER A 67 -4.70 10.37 1.80
N ASP A 68 -5.51 9.97 2.76
CA ASP A 68 -5.17 9.57 4.12
C ASP A 68 -5.33 8.05 4.36
N GLY A 69 -5.43 7.28 3.28
CA GLY A 69 -5.88 5.89 3.32
C GLY A 69 -4.87 4.85 3.75
N VAL A 70 -3.61 5.19 4.06
CA VAL A 70 -2.57 4.18 4.37
C VAL A 70 -2.91 3.32 5.59
N VAL A 71 -3.51 3.92 6.63
CA VAL A 71 -3.95 3.18 7.82
C VAL A 71 -5.17 2.31 7.49
N ASP A 72 -6.17 2.87 6.82
CA ASP A 72 -7.32 2.11 6.32
C ASP A 72 -6.89 0.92 5.44
N PHE A 73 -5.86 1.11 4.62
CA PHE A 73 -5.28 0.06 3.81
C PHE A 73 -4.73 -1.07 4.68
N ALA A 74 -3.88 -0.76 5.67
CA ALA A 74 -3.33 -1.75 6.59
C ALA A 74 -4.43 -2.50 7.36
N VAL A 75 -5.47 -1.79 7.83
CA VAL A 75 -6.62 -2.40 8.53
C VAL A 75 -7.36 -3.37 7.60
N MET A 76 -7.62 -2.99 6.35
CA MET A 76 -8.36 -3.84 5.42
C MET A 76 -7.53 -5.02 4.91
N VAL A 77 -6.23 -4.85 4.70
CA VAL A 77 -5.30 -5.96 4.40
C VAL A 77 -5.30 -6.98 5.54
N ARG A 78 -5.18 -6.51 6.79
CA ARG A 78 -5.32 -7.38 7.97
C ARG A 78 -6.68 -8.06 8.00
N GLY A 79 -7.74 -7.33 7.69
CA GLY A 79 -9.11 -7.86 7.56
C GLY A 79 -9.22 -9.00 6.54
N CYS A 80 -8.59 -8.88 5.37
CA CYS A 80 -8.51 -9.98 4.40
C CYS A 80 -7.83 -11.21 5.01
N GLY A 81 -6.69 -11.03 5.68
CA GLY A 81 -5.96 -12.13 6.34
C GLY A 81 -6.80 -12.84 7.39
N LEU A 82 -7.49 -12.08 8.26
CA LEU A 82 -8.35 -12.63 9.30
C LEU A 82 -9.54 -13.41 8.74
N VAL A 83 -10.20 -12.90 7.70
CA VAL A 83 -11.32 -13.61 7.06
C VAL A 83 -10.83 -14.86 6.33
N THR A 84 -9.68 -14.82 5.66
CA THR A 84 -9.06 -16.02 5.07
C THR A 84 -8.74 -17.07 6.13
N GLN A 85 -8.15 -16.66 7.26
CA GLN A 85 -7.87 -17.57 8.37
C GLN A 85 -9.15 -18.17 8.97
N TRP A 86 -10.22 -17.38 9.03
CA TRP A 86 -11.53 -17.83 9.50
C TRP A 86 -12.09 -18.97 8.63
N TYR A 87 -11.97 -18.93 7.29
CA TYR A 87 -12.28 -20.07 6.42
C TYR A 87 -11.46 -21.31 6.75
N LEU A 88 -10.13 -21.13 6.88
CA LEU A 88 -9.20 -22.24 7.12
C LEU A 88 -9.46 -22.93 8.47
N GLN A 89 -9.76 -22.15 9.51
CA GLN A 89 -10.09 -22.66 10.84
C GLN A 89 -11.39 -23.44 10.85
N GLN A 90 -12.41 -22.97 10.13
CA GLN A 90 -13.69 -23.66 10.03
C GLN A 90 -13.71 -24.79 8.99
N ARG A 91 -12.63 -24.97 8.23
CA ARG A 91 -12.55 -25.94 7.11
C ARG A 91 -13.70 -25.78 6.12
N ARG A 92 -14.01 -24.53 5.79
CA ARG A 92 -15.02 -24.18 4.80
C ARG A 92 -14.35 -23.72 3.52
N ASP A 93 -14.95 -24.07 2.39
CA ASP A 93 -14.54 -23.57 1.09
C ASP A 93 -15.42 -22.40 0.68
N SER A 94 -14.81 -21.39 0.06
CA SER A 94 -15.54 -20.29 -0.56
C SER A 94 -16.13 -20.74 -1.89
N ALA A 95 -17.30 -20.22 -2.25
CA ALA A 95 -17.91 -20.48 -3.55
C ALA A 95 -17.30 -19.62 -4.67
N ILE A 96 -16.57 -18.56 -4.32
CA ILE A 96 -16.11 -17.52 -5.27
C ILE A 96 -14.61 -17.23 -5.21
N PHE A 97 -13.95 -17.51 -4.09
CA PHE A 97 -12.53 -17.24 -3.90
C PHE A 97 -11.73 -18.54 -3.75
N PRO A 98 -10.57 -18.68 -4.40
CA PRO A 98 -9.66 -19.78 -4.13
C PRO A 98 -8.95 -19.54 -2.79
N ILE A 99 -9.57 -19.97 -1.68
CA ILE A 99 -9.00 -19.83 -0.35
C ILE A 99 -7.79 -20.77 -0.23
N GLN A 100 -6.63 -20.19 0.07
CA GLN A 100 -5.37 -20.90 0.19
C GLN A 100 -4.59 -20.37 1.40
N SER A 101 -3.60 -21.14 1.87
CA SER A 101 -2.62 -20.61 2.81
C SER A 101 -1.83 -19.46 2.18
N ASN A 102 -1.20 -18.64 3.02
CA ASN A 102 -0.33 -17.56 2.56
C ASN A 102 0.80 -18.09 1.68
N ASP A 103 1.44 -19.19 2.07
CA ASP A 103 2.54 -19.80 1.32
C ASP A 103 2.10 -20.24 -0.07
N ASN A 104 0.95 -20.91 -0.18
CA ASN A 104 0.41 -21.34 -1.47
C ASN A 104 0.04 -20.15 -2.35
N THR A 105 -0.54 -19.10 -1.75
CA THR A 105 -0.89 -17.86 -2.46
C THR A 105 0.38 -17.18 -3.00
N ILE A 106 1.43 -17.07 -2.19
CA ILE A 106 2.71 -16.48 -2.59
C ILE A 106 3.37 -17.32 -3.68
N GLN A 107 3.38 -18.65 -3.56
CA GLN A 107 3.91 -19.55 -4.59
C GLN A 107 3.15 -19.41 -5.92
N MET A 108 1.82 -19.33 -5.86
CA MET A 108 1.00 -19.10 -7.05
C MET A 108 1.36 -17.76 -7.72
N ILE A 109 1.45 -16.65 -6.98
CA ILE A 109 1.73 -15.33 -7.58
C ILE A 109 3.17 -15.26 -8.10
N THR A 110 4.13 -15.77 -7.35
CA THR A 110 5.54 -15.81 -7.78
C THR A 110 5.75 -16.66 -9.03
N SER A 111 4.87 -17.64 -9.30
CA SER A 111 4.91 -18.39 -10.57
C SER A 111 4.63 -17.52 -11.80
N TRP A 112 3.97 -16.37 -11.63
CA TRP A 112 3.67 -15.41 -12.70
C TRP A 112 4.82 -14.43 -12.96
N LEU A 113 5.83 -14.42 -12.10
CA LEU A 113 6.96 -13.50 -12.18
C LEU A 113 8.15 -14.15 -12.91
N PRO A 114 9.03 -13.35 -13.55
CA PRO A 114 10.26 -13.85 -14.15
C PRO A 114 11.09 -14.68 -13.16
N TRP A 115 11.78 -15.70 -13.67
CA TRP A 115 12.69 -16.52 -12.86
C TRP A 115 14.08 -15.88 -12.76
N GLU A 116 14.55 -15.20 -13.80
CA GLU A 116 15.87 -14.59 -13.78
C GLU A 116 15.99 -13.51 -12.69
N PRO A 117 17.12 -13.47 -11.95
CA PRO A 117 17.42 -12.36 -11.06
C PRO A 117 17.45 -11.06 -11.85
N GLN A 118 16.52 -10.17 -11.55
CA GLN A 118 16.47 -8.83 -12.12
C GLN A 118 16.29 -7.84 -10.98
N HIS A 119 17.28 -6.96 -10.83
CA HIS A 119 17.25 -5.90 -9.85
C HIS A 119 16.08 -4.95 -10.15
N ILE A 120 15.33 -4.60 -9.12
CA ILE A 120 14.21 -3.67 -9.20
C ILE A 120 14.70 -2.24 -9.03
N GLN A 121 15.76 -2.06 -8.27
CA GLN A 121 16.38 -0.77 -7.96
C GLN A 121 17.90 -0.93 -7.89
N ASP A 122 18.61 0.20 -8.05
CA ASP A 122 20.06 0.26 -7.89
C ASP A 122 20.49 -0.03 -6.45
N GLU A 123 21.60 -0.75 -6.30
CA GLU A 123 22.09 -1.20 -5.00
C GLU A 123 22.42 -0.03 -4.06
N ASP A 124 23.11 1.00 -4.55
CA ASP A 124 23.46 2.19 -3.77
C ASP A 124 22.23 2.92 -3.23
N LYS A 125 21.15 2.96 -4.01
CA LYS A 125 19.88 3.56 -3.62
C LYS A 125 19.22 2.76 -2.50
N ILE A 126 19.24 1.43 -2.60
CA ILE A 126 18.71 0.54 -1.56
C ILE A 126 19.54 0.62 -0.28
N ILE A 127 20.86 0.68 -0.37
CA ILE A 127 21.76 0.88 0.79
C ILE A 127 21.40 2.17 1.52
N SER A 128 21.20 3.26 0.78
CA SER A 128 20.80 4.55 1.35
C SER A 128 19.42 4.49 2.03
N CYS A 129 18.46 3.79 1.43
CA CYS A 129 17.12 3.59 2.03
C CYS A 129 17.19 2.76 3.32
N ILE A 130 18.04 1.72 3.36
CA ILE A 130 18.26 0.91 4.55
C ILE A 130 18.93 1.75 5.64
N ALA A 131 19.94 2.55 5.32
CA ALA A 131 20.57 3.45 6.29
C ALA A 131 19.57 4.45 6.90
N ALA A 132 18.68 5.01 6.06
CA ALA A 132 17.60 5.88 6.54
C ALA A 132 16.61 5.12 7.45
N LEU A 133 16.22 3.89 7.09
CA LEU A 133 15.37 3.05 7.93
C LEU A 133 16.05 2.71 9.27
N ASP A 134 17.32 2.32 9.23
CA ASP A 134 18.13 1.94 10.40
C ASP A 134 18.28 3.12 11.37
N SER A 135 18.18 4.38 10.90
CA SER A 135 18.15 5.58 11.77
C SER A 135 16.94 5.64 12.72
N LEU A 136 15.85 4.93 12.39
CA LEU A 136 14.66 4.83 13.24
C LEU A 136 14.83 3.77 14.35
N GLN A 137 15.85 2.92 14.28
CA GLN A 137 16.06 1.81 15.22
C GLN A 137 16.08 2.24 16.70
N PRO A 138 16.70 3.37 17.09
CA PRO A 138 16.69 3.84 18.48
C PRO A 138 15.30 4.21 19.02
N PHE A 139 14.31 4.43 18.14
CA PHE A 139 12.95 4.84 18.51
C PHE A 139 11.97 3.66 18.55
N LEU A 140 12.39 2.44 18.22
CA LEU A 140 11.53 1.26 18.24
C LEU A 140 11.26 0.84 19.69
N GLN A 141 9.99 0.87 20.10
CA GLN A 141 9.58 0.70 21.50
C GLN A 141 8.77 -0.57 21.77
N SER A 142 8.25 -1.22 20.72
CA SER A 142 7.33 -2.36 20.84
C SER A 142 7.72 -3.53 19.94
N PRO A 143 7.28 -4.77 20.25
CA PRO A 143 7.47 -5.92 19.36
C PRO A 143 6.94 -5.67 17.95
N ALA A 144 5.76 -5.05 17.82
CA ALA A 144 5.21 -4.62 16.53
C ALA A 144 6.13 -3.69 15.74
N HIS A 145 6.78 -2.71 16.38
CA HIS A 145 7.74 -1.83 15.70
C HIS A 145 8.90 -2.64 15.13
N HIS A 146 9.49 -3.53 15.93
CA HIS A 146 10.62 -4.35 15.53
C HIS A 146 10.25 -5.34 14.40
N ALA A 147 9.07 -5.97 14.50
CA ALA A 147 8.58 -6.88 13.47
C ALA A 147 8.38 -6.16 12.13
N PHE A 148 7.72 -5.00 12.15
CA PHE A 148 7.46 -4.23 10.93
C PHE A 148 8.74 -3.64 10.33
N TYR A 149 9.63 -3.10 11.18
CA TYR A 149 10.97 -2.64 10.78
C TYR A 149 11.75 -3.76 10.08
N ASN A 150 11.82 -4.95 10.68
CA ASN A 150 12.54 -6.08 10.09
C ASN A 150 11.92 -6.52 8.75
N ALA A 151 10.59 -6.52 8.65
CA ALA A 151 9.90 -6.83 7.40
C ALA A 151 10.23 -5.81 6.29
N LEU A 152 10.24 -4.51 6.60
CA LEU A 152 10.63 -3.45 5.68
C LEU A 152 12.08 -3.58 5.23
N ARG A 153 13.00 -3.82 6.18
CA ARG A 153 14.42 -3.97 5.90
C ARG A 153 14.69 -5.16 4.97
N LEU A 154 14.03 -6.30 5.22
CA LEU A 154 14.10 -7.47 4.35
C LEU A 154 13.49 -7.20 2.96
N ALA A 155 12.43 -6.40 2.88
CA ALA A 155 11.83 -6.01 1.60
C ALA A 155 12.79 -5.17 0.76
N TYR A 156 13.48 -4.18 1.36
CA TYR A 156 14.53 -3.43 0.66
C TYR A 156 15.65 -4.34 0.15
N GLN A 157 16.17 -5.24 0.98
CA GLN A 157 17.23 -6.18 0.58
C GLN A 157 16.80 -7.08 -0.58
N ALA A 158 15.53 -7.47 -0.66
CA ALA A 158 15.05 -8.31 -1.75
C ALA A 158 14.94 -7.58 -3.10
N MET A 159 14.92 -6.25 -3.12
CA MET A 159 14.81 -5.45 -4.35
C MET A 159 16.07 -5.51 -5.22
N VAL A 160 17.22 -5.80 -4.62
CA VAL A 160 18.49 -6.02 -5.35
C VAL A 160 18.69 -7.48 -5.76
N MET A 161 17.72 -8.36 -5.49
CA MET A 161 17.83 -9.78 -5.82
C MET A 161 16.98 -10.15 -7.03
N SER A 162 15.65 -10.11 -6.87
CA SER A 162 14.72 -10.53 -7.92
C SER A 162 13.31 -10.02 -7.68
N HIS A 163 12.48 -10.05 -8.73
CA HIS A 163 11.06 -9.73 -8.63
C HIS A 163 10.31 -10.66 -7.67
N ARG A 164 10.66 -11.95 -7.68
CA ARG A 164 10.02 -12.98 -6.84
C ARG A 164 10.35 -12.78 -5.36
N ASP A 165 11.62 -12.51 -5.05
CA ASP A 165 12.05 -12.25 -3.68
C ASP A 165 11.39 -10.99 -3.14
N ALA A 166 11.38 -9.91 -3.93
CA ALA A 166 10.79 -8.65 -3.52
C ALA A 166 9.28 -8.77 -3.29
N PHE A 167 8.55 -9.45 -4.18
CA PHE A 167 7.12 -9.74 -3.98
C PHE A 167 6.87 -10.57 -2.71
N THR A 168 7.69 -11.60 -2.49
CA THR A 168 7.59 -12.47 -1.32
C THR A 168 7.79 -11.66 -0.04
N ARG A 169 8.81 -10.81 0.01
CA ARG A 169 9.09 -9.98 1.19
C ARG A 169 8.05 -8.89 1.42
N LEU A 170 7.49 -8.28 0.37
CA LEU A 170 6.32 -7.40 0.52
C LEU A 170 5.14 -8.15 1.14
N SER A 171 4.85 -9.35 0.65
CA SER A 171 3.73 -10.15 1.18
C SER A 171 3.92 -10.45 2.68
N MET A 172 5.17 -10.62 3.15
CA MET A 172 5.47 -10.81 4.57
C MET A 172 5.23 -9.56 5.44
N ILE A 173 5.23 -8.36 4.85
CA ILE A 173 4.78 -7.14 5.55
C ILE A 173 3.30 -7.29 5.93
N TYR A 174 2.47 -7.78 5.01
CA TYR A 174 1.04 -7.98 5.27
C TYR A 174 0.79 -9.09 6.30
N VAL A 175 1.59 -10.16 6.26
CA VAL A 175 1.58 -11.20 7.29
C VAL A 175 1.92 -10.63 8.66
N THR A 176 2.87 -9.69 8.74
CA THR A 176 3.24 -9.03 10.00
C THR A 176 2.05 -8.32 10.64
N TRP A 177 1.21 -7.62 9.87
CA TRP A 177 -0.02 -7.02 10.38
C TRP A 177 -1.07 -8.06 10.81
N GLY A 178 -1.17 -9.17 10.07
CA GLY A 178 -2.08 -10.28 10.37
C GLY A 178 -1.75 -11.00 11.67
N LEU A 179 -0.46 -11.10 12.03
CA LEU A 179 0.00 -11.81 13.22
C LEU A 179 -0.12 -11.00 14.51
N MET A 180 -0.23 -9.68 14.43
CA MET A 180 -0.47 -8.84 15.60
C MET A 180 -1.85 -9.13 16.20
N ASP A 181 -1.91 -9.23 17.52
CA ASP A 181 -3.21 -9.26 18.21
C ASP A 181 -3.96 -7.93 18.03
N ASN A 182 -5.23 -7.89 18.41
CA ASN A 182 -6.06 -6.69 18.19
C ASN A 182 -5.57 -5.46 18.96
N VAL A 183 -5.09 -5.63 20.20
CA VAL A 183 -4.64 -4.51 21.04
C VAL A 183 -3.31 -3.98 20.52
N GLU A 184 -2.39 -4.89 20.20
CA GLU A 184 -1.10 -4.56 19.61
C GLU A 184 -1.29 -3.83 18.28
N PHE A 185 -2.12 -4.37 17.37
CA PHE A 185 -2.36 -3.76 16.06
C PHE A 185 -3.01 -2.36 16.18
N LEU A 186 -4.03 -2.18 17.04
CA LEU A 186 -4.66 -0.88 17.25
C LEU A 186 -3.70 0.16 17.84
N THR A 187 -2.81 -0.28 18.74
CA THR A 187 -1.75 0.58 19.29
C THR A 187 -0.70 0.93 18.23
N PHE A 188 -0.37 -0.04 17.37
CA PHE A 188 0.57 0.10 16.29
C PHE A 188 0.10 1.12 15.24
N ILE A 189 -1.18 1.14 14.88
CA ILE A 189 -1.75 2.08 13.90
C ILE A 189 -2.32 3.36 14.51
N ALA A 190 -2.19 3.56 15.82
CA ALA A 190 -2.76 4.71 16.50
C ALA A 190 -2.21 6.03 15.90
N PRO A 191 -3.04 7.08 15.71
CA PRO A 191 -2.59 8.33 15.09
C PRO A 191 -1.42 9.02 15.81
N GLY A 192 -1.31 8.81 17.14
CA GLY A 192 -0.22 9.33 17.98
C GLY A 192 1.02 8.42 18.05
N ASN A 193 1.00 7.24 17.41
CA ASN A 193 2.18 6.41 17.28
C ASN A 193 3.05 6.91 16.11
N HIS A 194 3.81 7.97 16.38
CA HIS A 194 4.62 8.62 15.35
C HIS A 194 5.75 7.74 14.82
N VAL A 195 6.25 6.78 15.61
CA VAL A 195 7.28 5.83 15.16
C VAL A 195 6.72 4.89 14.10
N SER A 196 5.54 4.29 14.34
CA SER A 196 4.86 3.49 13.32
C SER A 196 4.56 4.30 12.06
N ARG A 197 4.14 5.55 12.22
CA ARG A 197 3.90 6.46 11.08
C ARG A 197 5.18 6.69 10.27
N ALA A 198 6.32 6.90 10.91
CA ALA A 198 7.61 7.01 10.21
C ALA A 198 7.95 5.72 9.46
N LEU A 199 7.71 4.55 10.06
CA LEU A 199 7.86 3.25 9.37
C LEU A 199 6.90 3.12 8.17
N PHE A 200 5.68 3.66 8.23
CA PHE A 200 4.77 3.68 7.09
C PHE A 200 5.28 4.53 5.92
N VAL A 201 6.13 5.55 6.14
CA VAL A 201 6.80 6.27 5.05
C VAL A 201 7.71 5.33 4.26
N HIS A 202 8.46 4.47 4.95
CA HIS A 202 9.26 3.44 4.31
C HIS A 202 8.42 2.38 3.61
N TYR A 203 7.29 1.96 4.18
CA TYR A 203 6.33 1.08 3.49
C TYR A 203 5.87 1.67 2.16
N ILE A 204 5.51 2.95 2.14
CA ILE A 204 5.08 3.65 0.92
C ILE A 204 6.19 3.64 -0.13
N LEU A 205 7.44 3.91 0.28
CA LEU A 205 8.58 3.82 -0.63
C LEU A 205 8.78 2.39 -1.15
N VAL A 206 8.70 1.39 -0.28
CA VAL A 206 8.82 -0.03 -0.64
C VAL A 206 7.76 -0.43 -1.66
N ASP A 207 6.50 -0.08 -1.40
CA ASP A 207 5.38 -0.34 -2.31
C ASP A 207 5.60 0.33 -3.68
N SER A 208 6.16 1.55 -3.66
CA SER A 208 6.44 2.27 -4.91
C SER A 208 7.53 1.64 -5.76
N PHE A 209 8.58 1.11 -5.13
CA PHE A 209 9.62 0.39 -5.85
C PHE A 209 9.10 -0.91 -6.47
N LEU A 210 8.00 -1.48 -5.96
CA LEU A 210 7.41 -2.71 -6.49
C LEU A 210 6.50 -2.51 -7.70
N LEU A 211 6.40 -1.29 -8.23
CA LEU A 211 5.65 -1.02 -9.46
C LEU A 211 6.04 -1.93 -10.66
N PRO A 212 7.32 -2.25 -10.92
CA PRO A 212 7.70 -3.20 -11.96
C PRO A 212 7.13 -4.61 -11.70
N VAL A 213 7.16 -5.07 -10.45
CA VAL A 213 6.57 -6.37 -10.04
C VAL A 213 5.06 -6.41 -10.27
N HIS A 214 4.35 -5.34 -9.90
CA HIS A 214 2.92 -5.23 -10.17
C HIS A 214 2.62 -5.22 -11.68
N THR A 215 3.51 -4.62 -12.48
CA THR A 215 3.41 -4.61 -13.95
C THR A 215 3.61 -6.01 -14.54
N GLU A 216 4.60 -6.76 -14.06
CA GLU A 216 4.83 -8.17 -14.45
C GLU A 216 3.60 -9.04 -14.14
N ILE A 217 3.07 -8.95 -12.92
CA ILE A 217 1.86 -9.67 -12.50
C ILE A 217 0.68 -9.29 -13.40
N GLY A 218 0.50 -8.00 -13.65
CA GLY A 218 -0.55 -7.50 -14.53
C GLY A 218 -0.46 -8.09 -15.93
N ARG A 219 0.74 -8.11 -16.52
CA ARG A 219 0.98 -8.69 -17.85
C ARG A 219 0.67 -10.17 -17.90
N ALA A 220 1.19 -10.96 -16.94
CA ALA A 220 0.92 -12.40 -16.86
C ALA A 220 -0.57 -12.72 -16.73
N ARG A 221 -1.34 -11.79 -16.15
CA ARG A 221 -2.78 -11.87 -15.95
C ARG A 221 -3.62 -11.19 -17.04
N ASN A 222 -3.00 -10.65 -18.10
CA ASN A 222 -3.65 -9.84 -19.13
C ASN A 222 -4.46 -8.66 -18.58
N LEU A 223 -3.99 -8.08 -17.48
CA LEU A 223 -4.56 -6.88 -16.87
C LEU A 223 -3.89 -5.64 -17.47
N LYS A 224 -4.70 -4.64 -17.78
CA LYS A 224 -4.19 -3.34 -18.23
C LYS A 224 -3.64 -2.57 -17.03
N TYR A 225 -2.46 -1.98 -17.20
CA TYR A 225 -1.96 -0.98 -16.26
C TYR A 225 -2.89 0.24 -16.28
N GLY A 226 -3.60 0.48 -15.18
CA GLY A 226 -4.45 1.66 -15.01
C GLY A 226 -3.67 2.91 -14.58
N GLY A 227 -2.41 2.70 -14.20
CA GLY A 227 -1.51 3.65 -13.55
C GLY A 227 -2.12 4.49 -12.44
N GLY A 228 -1.56 5.69 -12.22
CA GLY A 228 -1.93 6.56 -11.11
C GLY A 228 -1.26 6.15 -9.81
N HIS A 229 -0.21 5.32 -9.87
CA HIS A 229 0.50 4.87 -8.69
C HIS A 229 1.20 6.05 -7.99
N PHE A 230 1.65 7.06 -8.75
CA PHE A 230 2.17 8.33 -8.20
C PHE A 230 1.27 8.98 -7.16
N MET A 231 -0.05 8.77 -7.19
CA MET A 231 -1.00 9.30 -6.20
C MET A 231 -0.74 8.83 -4.76
N ILE A 232 0.11 7.81 -4.57
CA ILE A 232 0.59 7.37 -3.25
C ILE A 232 1.42 8.45 -2.52
N TYR A 233 1.91 9.48 -3.23
CA TYR A 233 2.54 10.65 -2.60
C TYR A 233 1.62 11.30 -1.54
N ARG A 234 0.29 11.22 -1.73
CA ARG A 234 -0.69 11.80 -0.79
C ARG A 234 -0.67 11.09 0.56
N TRP A 235 -0.45 9.77 0.56
CA TRP A 235 -0.25 9.01 1.79
C TRP A 235 1.02 9.50 2.50
N ALA A 236 2.11 9.60 1.75
CA ALA A 236 3.39 10.06 2.27
C ALA A 236 3.31 11.47 2.87
N GLU A 237 2.64 12.39 2.17
CA GLU A 237 2.43 13.76 2.65
C GLU A 237 1.59 13.79 3.94
N THR A 238 0.47 13.08 3.96
CA THR A 238 -0.41 13.03 5.14
C THR A 238 0.30 12.45 6.36
N VAL A 239 1.09 11.40 6.14
CA VAL A 239 1.89 10.78 7.20
C VAL A 239 2.91 11.76 7.72
N TYR A 240 3.73 12.34 6.83
CA TYR A 240 4.82 13.26 7.14
C TYR A 240 4.36 14.53 7.86
N ALA A 241 3.29 15.16 7.38
CA ALA A 241 2.73 16.37 7.98
C ALA A 241 2.25 16.17 9.43
N GLY A 242 1.94 14.92 9.82
CA GLY A 242 1.56 14.58 11.19
C GLY A 242 2.69 13.98 12.05
N LEU A 243 3.95 14.02 11.59
CA LEU A 243 5.11 13.63 12.39
C LEU A 243 5.67 14.83 13.18
N PRO A 244 6.24 14.62 14.38
CA PRO A 244 7.06 15.62 15.05
C PRO A 244 8.35 15.90 14.26
N GLU A 245 8.89 17.10 14.41
CA GLU A 245 10.09 17.59 13.69
C GLU A 245 11.26 16.59 13.76
N SER A 246 11.54 16.03 14.94
CA SER A 246 12.61 15.05 15.14
C SER A 246 12.48 13.78 14.30
N LEU A 247 11.25 13.35 13.97
CA LEU A 247 11.03 12.21 13.08
C LEU A 247 10.91 12.62 11.63
N GLN A 248 10.48 13.87 11.35
CA GLN A 248 10.48 14.42 10.00
C GLN A 248 11.90 14.47 9.42
N GLU A 249 12.88 14.90 10.23
CA GLU A 249 14.29 14.92 9.85
C GLU A 249 14.82 13.54 9.43
N LEU A 250 14.34 12.46 10.07
CA LEU A 250 14.80 11.10 9.77
C LEU A 250 14.20 10.51 8.49
N VAL A 251 13.06 11.03 8.03
CA VAL A 251 12.35 10.48 6.85
C VAL A 251 12.34 11.43 5.64
N VAL A 252 12.92 12.63 5.75
CA VAL A 252 12.92 13.62 4.66
C VAL A 252 13.63 13.11 3.41
N ASP A 253 14.76 12.43 3.58
CA ASP A 253 15.50 11.84 2.45
C ASP A 253 14.72 10.69 1.81
N THR A 254 14.03 9.88 2.61
CA THR A 254 13.12 8.83 2.12
C THR A 254 12.01 9.43 1.24
N LEU A 255 11.46 10.59 1.63
CA LEU A 255 10.46 11.29 0.82
C LEU A 255 11.05 11.90 -0.46
N ARG A 256 12.29 12.39 -0.43
CA ARG A 256 12.97 12.84 -1.64
C ARG A 256 13.15 11.69 -2.63
N VAL A 257 13.62 10.54 -2.15
CA VAL A 257 13.79 9.34 -2.97
C VAL A 257 12.45 8.89 -3.58
N LEU A 258 11.38 8.90 -2.78
CA LEU A 258 10.02 8.66 -3.26
C LEU A 258 9.63 9.66 -4.35
N ALA A 259 9.86 10.95 -4.12
CA ALA A 259 9.47 12.00 -5.06
C ALA A 259 10.17 11.82 -6.42
N VAL A 260 11.47 11.55 -6.44
CA VAL A 260 12.24 11.30 -7.67
C VAL A 260 11.69 10.06 -8.40
N HIS A 261 11.40 8.99 -7.67
CA HIS A 261 10.85 7.76 -8.24
C HIS A 261 9.47 8.00 -8.90
N LEU A 262 8.57 8.68 -8.19
CA LEU A 262 7.22 8.99 -8.70
C LEU A 262 7.25 10.01 -9.85
N LEU A 263 8.20 10.95 -9.83
CA LEU A 263 8.37 11.91 -10.91
C LEU A 263 8.75 11.21 -12.21
N SER A 264 9.64 10.20 -12.14
CA SER A 264 9.95 9.35 -13.29
C SER A 264 8.70 8.64 -13.81
N GLU A 265 7.85 8.11 -12.93
CA GLU A 265 6.61 7.45 -13.36
C GLU A 265 5.69 8.41 -14.13
N VAL A 266 5.49 9.62 -13.59
CA VAL A 266 4.64 10.66 -14.21
C VAL A 266 5.20 11.07 -15.56
N ALA A 267 6.52 11.32 -15.66
CA ALA A 267 7.18 11.68 -16.90
C ALA A 267 6.98 10.61 -17.99
N THR A 268 7.08 9.32 -17.63
CA THR A 268 6.91 8.21 -18.58
C THR A 268 5.46 8.00 -19.03
N HIS A 269 4.48 8.24 -18.16
CA HIS A 269 3.11 7.74 -18.39
C HIS A 269 2.03 8.82 -18.57
N ARG A 270 2.27 10.09 -18.24
CA ARG A 270 1.24 11.15 -18.26
C ARG A 270 0.46 11.28 -19.58
N GLU A 271 1.12 11.03 -20.72
CA GLU A 271 0.49 11.12 -22.05
C GLU A 271 -0.53 10.00 -22.28
N ASN A 272 -0.32 8.83 -21.67
CA ASN A 272 -1.21 7.68 -21.75
C ASN A 272 -2.41 7.79 -20.81
N PHE A 273 -2.37 8.73 -19.85
CA PHE A 273 -3.38 8.85 -18.79
C PHE A 273 -3.83 10.32 -18.60
N PRO A 274 -4.67 10.86 -19.52
CA PRO A 274 -5.13 12.25 -19.46
C PRO A 274 -5.86 12.61 -18.16
N MET A 275 -6.49 11.63 -17.50
CA MET A 275 -7.16 11.86 -16.22
C MET A 275 -6.20 12.29 -15.10
N TRP A 276 -4.89 12.06 -15.23
CA TRP A 276 -3.89 12.49 -14.25
C TRP A 276 -3.64 14.00 -14.27
N LEU A 277 -3.96 14.70 -15.37
CA LEU A 277 -3.68 16.13 -15.52
C LEU A 277 -4.25 16.99 -14.39
N HIS A 278 -5.37 16.56 -13.79
CA HIS A 278 -5.99 17.27 -12.65
C HIS A 278 -5.21 17.12 -11.35
N HIS A 279 -4.36 16.10 -11.22
CA HIS A 279 -3.60 15.77 -10.01
C HIS A 279 -2.12 16.14 -10.10
N ILE A 280 -1.59 16.25 -11.32
CA ILE A 280 -0.18 16.59 -11.58
C ILE A 280 0.21 17.92 -10.91
N PRO A 281 -0.56 19.02 -10.97
CA PRO A 281 -0.14 20.28 -10.35
C PRO A 281 0.15 20.17 -8.85
N ALA A 282 -0.71 19.48 -8.09
CA ALA A 282 -0.52 19.27 -6.65
C ALA A 282 0.68 18.35 -6.36
N PHE A 283 0.87 17.30 -7.17
CA PHE A 283 2.05 16.45 -7.09
C PHE A 283 3.34 17.24 -7.37
N MET A 284 3.34 18.09 -8.38
CA MET A 284 4.50 18.90 -8.75
C MET A 284 4.86 19.92 -7.68
N GLU A 285 3.86 20.54 -7.04
CA GLU A 285 4.09 21.40 -5.87
C GLU A 285 4.72 20.62 -4.71
N TRP A 286 4.24 19.41 -4.45
CA TRP A 286 4.78 18.52 -3.43
C TRP A 286 6.22 18.08 -3.72
N ALA A 287 6.53 17.74 -4.98
CA ALA A 287 7.84 17.30 -5.42
C ALA A 287 8.88 18.42 -5.40
N ARG A 288 8.53 19.64 -5.84
CA ARG A 288 9.43 20.81 -5.83
C ARG A 288 9.93 21.20 -4.44
N LYS A 289 9.17 20.89 -3.39
CA LYS A 289 9.59 21.11 -2.00
C LYS A 289 10.69 20.16 -1.53
N ARG A 290 10.99 19.10 -2.30
CA ARG A 290 11.82 17.96 -1.88
C ARG A 290 12.95 17.63 -2.85
N ILE A 291 12.77 17.96 -4.12
CA ILE A 291 13.75 17.69 -5.18
C ILE A 291 14.42 19.02 -5.57
N PRO A 292 15.76 19.07 -5.63
CA PRO A 292 16.47 20.26 -6.10
C PRO A 292 16.06 20.65 -7.53
N PRO A 293 15.99 21.95 -7.88
CA PRO A 293 15.58 22.41 -9.20
C PRO A 293 16.37 21.78 -10.36
N GLU A 294 17.67 21.57 -10.18
CA GLU A 294 18.57 20.96 -11.17
C GLU A 294 18.19 19.51 -11.52
N GLU A 295 17.71 18.73 -10.55
CA GLU A 295 17.25 17.36 -10.75
C GLU A 295 15.87 17.33 -11.42
N MET A 296 15.01 18.31 -11.13
CA MET A 296 13.67 18.41 -11.72
C MET A 296 13.70 18.60 -13.25
N VAL A 297 14.69 19.33 -13.77
CA VAL A 297 14.83 19.61 -15.22
C VAL A 297 14.97 18.33 -16.05
N LEU A 298 15.51 17.26 -15.47
CA LEU A 298 15.72 15.98 -16.17
C LEU A 298 14.42 15.28 -16.58
N TYR A 299 13.30 15.60 -15.92
CA TYR A 299 12.04 14.87 -16.09
C TYR A 299 11.03 15.60 -16.99
N ASN A 300 11.33 16.84 -17.41
CA ASN A 300 10.50 17.66 -18.31
C ASN A 300 9.00 17.63 -17.95
N VAL A 301 8.68 17.76 -16.65
CA VAL A 301 7.32 17.85 -16.14
C VAL A 301 7.11 19.30 -15.69
N GLU A 302 6.56 20.14 -16.58
CA GLU A 302 6.16 21.53 -16.27
C GLU A 302 4.65 21.67 -16.14
#